data_AF-A0A9P9RK35-F1
#
_entry.id   AF-A0A9P9RK35-F1
#
_cell.length_a   1.000
_cell.length_b   1.000
_cell.length_c   1.000
_cell.angle_alpha   90.00
_cell.angle_beta   90.00
_cell.angle_gamma   90.00
#
_symmetry.space_group_name_H-M   'P 1'
#
loop_
_entity.id
_entity.type
_entity.pdbx_description
1 polymer ?
#
loop_
_entity_poly.entity_id
_entity_poly.type
_entity_poly.pdbx_seq_one_letter_code
_entity_poly.pdbx_strand_id
1 'polypeptide(L)'
;ILDVLERYGQHLPPSDGSEHDGEWLGKPLFKGKILSQMEKHQAIRLILPAFPWKSVNKFDKVTGVLPDFGEQLALCRLNQMCEDIKKIYPPGAMVYIATDGLVFDDVVGIPDEDTWAYGEGLVNMAKTHGLKNLTLMRVMDILGYTAGRTLDKELYLSLSQVCREEIIASYGRSEEEVRQMMKEDPDTLLTYCGFIRFLEGDLKYSPVTAATKAISGQQYRKTVKKVAIQMMIRAESFTKLLQTHCPDYVRLSIHSSTGTVKLSVPLITQASGSFPKSPWHSSLAVGVDGSYQTVHAKDVRETHDLVSTNGSPCYFREKSEQWDFGDDDIVCEPRYPNQTVVRPVRMELLGVKSLSASQLKKLAALKAAHTAGPVVAIGFAS
;
A
#
# COMPACT_ATOMS: atom_id res chain seq x y z
N ILE A 1 2.17 -14.68 -18.64
CA ILE A 1 2.68 -13.91 -17.47
C ILE A 1 2.28 -12.44 -17.56
N LEU A 2 2.62 -11.73 -18.64
CA LEU A 2 2.23 -10.32 -18.81
C LEU A 2 0.71 -10.12 -18.73
N ASP A 3 -0.09 -11.00 -19.33
CA ASP A 3 -1.57 -10.93 -19.22
C ASP A 3 -2.05 -11.15 -17.78
N VAL A 4 -1.33 -11.96 -16.99
CA VAL A 4 -1.65 -12.11 -15.57
C VAL A 4 -1.37 -10.81 -14.84
N LEU A 5 -0.22 -10.16 -15.07
CA LEU A 5 0.12 -8.87 -14.47
C LEU A 5 -0.87 -7.77 -14.86
N GLU A 6 -1.29 -7.73 -16.13
CA GLU A 6 -2.24 -6.74 -16.65
C GLU A 6 -3.59 -6.79 -15.92
N ARG A 7 -4.09 -7.98 -15.55
CA ARG A 7 -5.31 -8.11 -14.71
C ARG A 7 -5.20 -7.48 -13.32
N TYR A 8 -3.98 -7.25 -12.85
CA TYR A 8 -3.73 -6.54 -11.58
C TYR A 8 -3.56 -5.04 -11.78
N GLY A 9 -3.39 -4.60 -13.03
CA GLY A 9 -3.18 -3.22 -13.40
C GLY A 9 -4.48 -2.42 -13.54
N GLN A 10 -4.35 -1.10 -13.44
CA GLN A 10 -5.39 -0.13 -13.79
C GLN A 10 -4.73 1.12 -14.37
N HIS A 11 -5.06 1.44 -15.61
CA HIS A 11 -4.56 2.61 -16.32
C HIS A 11 -5.58 3.74 -16.29
N LEU A 12 -5.09 4.99 -16.27
CA LEU A 12 -5.98 6.13 -16.49
C LEU A 12 -6.25 6.27 -17.98
N PRO A 13 -7.48 6.63 -18.39
CA PRO A 13 -7.76 6.98 -19.77
C PRO A 13 -6.87 8.16 -20.21
N PRO A 14 -6.46 8.20 -21.48
CA PRO A 14 -5.75 9.33 -22.06
C PRO A 14 -6.46 10.66 -21.83
N SER A 15 -5.70 11.72 -21.59
CA SER A 15 -6.23 13.08 -21.39
C SER A 15 -6.88 13.69 -22.63
N ASP A 16 -6.68 13.11 -23.81
CA ASP A 16 -7.28 13.54 -25.07
C ASP A 16 -8.67 12.91 -25.33
N GLY A 17 -9.17 12.09 -24.40
CA GLY A 17 -10.48 11.45 -24.50
C GLY A 17 -10.53 10.29 -25.49
N SER A 18 -9.38 9.82 -26.00
CA SER A 18 -9.33 8.60 -26.79
C SER A 18 -9.67 7.38 -25.93
N GLU A 19 -10.65 6.58 -26.36
CA GLU A 19 -10.94 5.27 -25.78
C GLU A 19 -9.81 4.32 -26.17
N HIS A 20 -8.76 4.27 -25.34
CA HIS A 20 -7.95 3.06 -25.26
C HIS A 20 -8.64 2.14 -24.27
N ASP A 21 -8.93 0.91 -24.71
CA ASP A 21 -9.68 -0.15 -24.00
C ASP A 21 -8.98 -0.67 -22.72
N GLY A 22 -8.30 0.19 -21.97
CA GLY A 22 -7.50 -0.18 -20.82
C GLY A 22 -6.24 -0.99 -21.17
N GLU A 23 -5.86 -1.07 -22.45
CA GLU A 23 -4.68 -1.80 -22.89
C GLU A 23 -3.40 -1.23 -22.26
N TRP A 24 -2.54 -2.13 -21.77
CA TRP A 24 -1.22 -1.77 -21.28
C TRP A 24 -0.26 -1.50 -22.45
N LEU A 25 -0.24 -0.26 -22.96
CA LEU A 25 0.61 0.15 -24.10
C LEU A 25 2.11 -0.17 -23.90
N GLY A 26 2.60 -0.07 -22.67
CA GLY A 26 3.98 -0.35 -22.29
C GLY A 26 4.32 -1.84 -22.17
N LYS A 27 3.37 -2.76 -22.32
CA LYS A 27 3.55 -4.23 -22.17
C LYS A 27 4.78 -4.79 -22.91
N PRO A 28 5.12 -4.35 -24.15
CA PRO A 28 6.32 -4.84 -24.83
C PRO A 28 7.64 -4.54 -24.09
N LEU A 29 7.72 -3.43 -23.35
CA LEU A 29 8.93 -3.02 -22.60
C LEU A 29 9.30 -4.02 -21.50
N PHE A 30 8.33 -4.82 -21.05
CA PHE A 30 8.45 -5.76 -19.95
C PHE A 30 8.79 -7.18 -20.43
N LYS A 31 8.55 -7.45 -21.71
CA LYS A 31 8.70 -8.78 -22.32
C LYS A 31 10.15 -9.28 -22.22
N GLY A 32 11.13 -8.45 -22.56
CA GLY A 32 12.54 -8.83 -22.56
C GLY A 32 13.03 -9.31 -21.18
N LYS A 33 12.71 -8.56 -20.12
CA LYS A 33 13.08 -8.93 -18.74
C LYS A 33 12.43 -10.22 -18.28
N ILE A 34 11.17 -10.46 -18.66
CA ILE A 34 10.48 -11.70 -18.30
C ILE A 34 11.08 -12.88 -19.05
N LEU A 35 11.29 -12.76 -20.37
CA LEU A 35 11.87 -13.84 -21.18
C LEU A 35 13.26 -14.25 -20.66
N SER A 36 14.14 -13.29 -20.39
CA SER A 36 15.48 -13.60 -19.85
C SER A 36 15.42 -14.33 -18.50
N GLN A 37 14.43 -14.04 -17.65
CA GLN A 37 14.25 -14.76 -16.39
C GLN A 37 13.65 -16.15 -16.59
N MET A 38 12.75 -16.31 -17.58
CA MET A 38 12.20 -17.61 -17.95
C MET A 38 13.25 -18.55 -18.54
N GLU A 39 14.15 -18.04 -19.39
CA GLU A 39 15.29 -18.78 -19.94
C GLU A 39 16.23 -19.31 -18.84
N LYS A 40 16.32 -18.58 -17.73
CA LYS A 40 17.09 -18.98 -16.53
C LYS A 40 16.31 -19.89 -15.58
N HIS A 41 15.06 -20.26 -15.90
CA HIS A 41 14.16 -21.06 -15.07
C HIS A 41 13.98 -20.55 -13.63
N GLN A 42 14.08 -19.25 -13.42
CA GLN A 42 13.94 -18.62 -12.09
C GLN A 42 12.58 -17.96 -11.92
N ALA A 43 12.17 -17.72 -10.66
CA ALA A 43 10.99 -16.92 -10.36
C ALA A 43 11.11 -15.53 -10.98
N ILE A 44 10.02 -15.00 -11.54
CA ILE A 44 10.00 -13.64 -12.09
C ILE A 44 10.15 -12.64 -10.93
N ARG A 45 11.23 -11.88 -10.94
CA ARG A 45 11.51 -10.86 -9.93
C ARG A 45 10.79 -9.57 -10.30
N LEU A 46 9.80 -9.21 -9.49
CA LEU A 46 9.04 -7.97 -9.58
C LEU A 46 9.54 -7.02 -8.50
N ILE A 47 9.68 -5.72 -8.78
CA ILE A 47 10.05 -4.71 -7.77
C ILE A 47 8.99 -3.62 -7.68
N LEU A 48 8.58 -3.28 -6.46
CA LEU A 48 7.57 -2.27 -6.18
C LEU A 48 8.10 -1.25 -5.16
N PRO A 49 8.46 -0.03 -5.60
CA PRO A 49 8.69 1.11 -4.71
C PRO A 49 7.37 1.51 -4.04
N ALA A 50 7.23 1.22 -2.74
CA ALA A 50 5.97 1.37 -2.00
C ALA A 50 6.15 1.10 -0.51
N PHE A 51 5.06 1.27 0.26
CA PHE A 51 5.00 1.00 1.69
C PHE A 51 6.06 1.78 2.50
N PRO A 52 6.02 3.12 2.43
CA PRO A 52 6.93 3.99 3.15
C PRO A 52 6.71 3.90 4.67
N TRP A 53 5.58 4.45 5.11
CA TRP A 53 5.12 4.65 6.49
C TRP A 53 3.69 5.20 6.42
N LYS A 54 2.88 5.10 7.48
CA LYS A 54 1.57 5.80 7.53
C LYS A 54 1.75 7.33 7.53
N SER A 55 0.85 8.04 6.85
CA SER A 55 0.82 9.50 6.80
C SER A 55 0.99 10.13 8.19
N VAL A 56 1.76 11.22 8.26
CA VAL A 56 1.92 12.04 9.48
C VAL A 56 0.60 12.68 9.94
N ASN A 57 -0.40 12.75 9.07
CA ASN A 57 -1.74 13.23 9.40
C ASN A 57 -2.62 12.10 9.97
N LYS A 58 -2.37 11.78 11.24
CA LYS A 58 -3.12 10.81 12.07
C LYS A 58 -4.52 11.30 12.47
N PHE A 59 -4.81 12.59 12.23
CA PHE A 59 -6.07 13.22 12.62
C PHE A 59 -7.10 13.28 11.51
N ASP A 60 -6.70 13.32 10.24
CA ASP A 60 -7.65 13.42 9.13
C ASP A 60 -7.60 12.19 8.24
N LYS A 61 -6.43 11.57 8.03
CA LYS A 61 -6.24 10.60 6.93
C LYS A 61 -6.19 9.15 7.37
N VAL A 62 -5.34 8.84 8.34
CA VAL A 62 -5.04 7.47 8.78
C VAL A 62 -5.52 7.25 10.22
N THR A 63 -5.57 5.99 10.64
CA THR A 63 -6.01 5.56 11.98
C THR A 63 -4.86 5.43 12.99
N GLY A 64 -3.61 5.34 12.52
CA GLY A 64 -2.43 5.11 13.37
C GLY A 64 -1.11 5.19 12.60
N VAL A 65 -0.02 4.77 13.25
CA VAL A 65 1.34 4.76 12.66
C VAL A 65 1.75 3.42 12.06
N LEU A 66 1.13 2.33 12.51
CA LEU A 66 1.46 0.98 12.09
C LEU A 66 0.61 0.55 10.88
N PRO A 67 1.06 -0.46 10.12
CA PRO A 67 0.26 -1.11 9.09
C PRO A 67 -1.05 -1.61 9.68
N ASP A 68 -2.14 -1.38 8.95
CA ASP A 68 -3.49 -1.81 9.34
C ASP A 68 -4.09 -2.75 8.28
N PHE A 69 -5.42 -2.91 8.30
CA PHE A 69 -6.08 -3.82 7.38
C PHE A 69 -5.89 -3.41 5.90
N GLY A 70 -5.70 -2.12 5.61
CA GLY A 70 -5.39 -1.65 4.25
C GLY A 70 -4.06 -2.21 3.74
N GLU A 71 -3.00 -2.18 4.55
CA GLU A 71 -1.72 -2.81 4.21
C GLU A 71 -1.86 -4.33 4.07
N GLN A 72 -2.64 -4.98 4.92
CA GLN A 72 -2.87 -6.41 4.83
C GLN A 72 -3.49 -6.81 3.50
N LEU A 73 -4.56 -6.12 3.08
CA LEU A 73 -5.20 -6.35 1.78
C LEU A 73 -4.21 -6.16 0.62
N ALA A 74 -3.38 -5.12 0.70
CA ALA A 74 -2.37 -4.83 -0.30
C ALA A 74 -1.32 -5.94 -0.41
N LEU A 75 -0.77 -6.42 0.72
CA LEU A 75 0.20 -7.51 0.73
C LEU A 75 -0.44 -8.82 0.23
N CYS A 76 -1.66 -9.15 0.67
CA CYS A 76 -2.39 -10.32 0.19
C CYS A 76 -2.60 -10.27 -1.34
N ARG A 77 -2.96 -9.11 -1.89
CA ARG A 77 -3.14 -8.92 -3.34
C ARG A 77 -1.85 -9.13 -4.12
N LEU A 78 -0.72 -8.56 -3.64
CA LEU A 78 0.58 -8.78 -4.26
C LEU A 78 1.02 -10.25 -4.21
N ASN A 79 0.76 -10.93 -3.09
CA ASN A 79 1.06 -12.36 -2.99
C ASN A 79 0.18 -13.18 -3.93
N GLN A 80 -1.12 -12.85 -4.05
CA GLN A 80 -2.05 -13.54 -4.95
C GLN A 80 -1.64 -13.39 -6.42
N MET A 81 -1.11 -12.22 -6.81
CA MET A 81 -0.54 -12.01 -8.15
C MET A 81 0.58 -13.00 -8.45
N CYS A 82 1.49 -13.24 -7.49
CA CYS A 82 2.55 -14.23 -7.64
C CYS A 82 2.01 -15.66 -7.73
N GLU A 83 1.02 -16.02 -6.91
CA GLU A 83 0.36 -17.33 -6.97
C GLU A 83 -0.36 -17.55 -8.31
N ASP A 84 -0.97 -16.51 -8.89
CA ASP A 84 -1.60 -16.61 -10.20
C ASP A 84 -0.59 -16.80 -11.34
N ILE A 85 0.59 -16.18 -11.24
CA ILE A 85 1.70 -16.45 -12.17
C ILE A 85 2.17 -17.90 -12.02
N LYS A 86 2.27 -18.40 -10.78
CA LYS A 86 2.72 -19.77 -10.49
C LYS A 86 1.85 -20.85 -11.12
N LYS A 87 0.54 -20.59 -11.29
CA LYS A 87 -0.39 -21.50 -11.99
C LYS A 87 -0.02 -21.76 -13.45
N ILE A 88 0.66 -20.81 -14.12
CA ILE A 88 1.04 -20.92 -15.54
C ILE A 88 2.56 -21.01 -15.76
N TYR A 89 3.36 -20.75 -14.73
CA TYR A 89 4.81 -20.78 -14.77
C TYR A 89 5.32 -21.32 -13.42
N PRO A 90 5.74 -22.60 -13.32
CA PRO A 90 5.98 -23.26 -12.03
C PRO A 90 6.94 -22.54 -11.06
N PRO A 91 8.03 -21.88 -11.50
CA PRO A 91 8.87 -21.06 -10.61
C PRO A 91 8.15 -19.85 -10.00
N GLY A 92 7.02 -19.43 -10.59
CA GLY A 92 6.19 -18.33 -10.08
C GLY A 92 6.85 -16.96 -10.22
N ALA A 93 6.51 -16.08 -9.28
CA ALA A 93 7.08 -14.74 -9.17
C ALA A 93 7.33 -14.39 -7.70
N MET A 94 8.19 -13.39 -7.49
CA MET A 94 8.48 -12.82 -6.18
C MET A 94 8.37 -11.30 -6.29
N VAL A 95 7.60 -10.68 -5.39
CA VAL A 95 7.53 -9.21 -5.29
C VAL A 95 8.52 -8.76 -4.23
N TYR A 96 9.48 -7.96 -4.66
CA TYR A 96 10.38 -7.22 -3.80
C TYR A 96 9.78 -5.84 -3.55
N ILE A 97 9.29 -5.62 -2.33
CA ILE A 97 8.77 -4.33 -1.89
C ILE A 97 9.97 -3.47 -1.51
N ALA A 98 10.36 -2.60 -2.43
CA ALA A 98 11.43 -1.64 -2.21
C ALA A 98 10.89 -0.50 -1.35
N THR A 99 11.01 -0.62 -0.03
CA THR A 99 10.42 0.36 0.90
C THR A 99 11.15 1.69 0.72
N ASP A 100 10.43 2.69 0.24
CA ASP A 100 10.92 4.06 0.08
C ASP A 100 10.89 4.86 1.39
N GLY A 101 10.57 4.16 2.48
CA GLY A 101 10.78 4.44 3.91
C GLY A 101 11.77 5.57 4.23
N LEU A 102 13.00 5.13 4.29
CA LEU A 102 14.11 5.94 4.68
C LEU A 102 14.37 7.13 3.73
N VAL A 103 13.82 7.07 2.51
CA VAL A 103 14.12 8.06 1.47
C VAL A 103 13.40 9.37 1.76
N PHE A 104 12.21 9.41 2.37
CA PHE A 104 11.45 10.69 2.52
C PHE A 104 11.01 11.04 3.94
N ASP A 105 11.14 10.15 4.90
CA ASP A 105 10.61 10.30 6.27
C ASP A 105 11.02 11.62 6.95
N ASP A 106 12.31 11.98 6.94
CA ASP A 106 12.83 13.24 7.48
C ASP A 106 12.23 14.50 6.79
N VAL A 107 12.00 14.44 5.47
CA VAL A 107 11.45 15.56 4.68
C VAL A 107 9.98 15.83 5.05
N VAL A 108 9.25 14.79 5.44
CA VAL A 108 7.83 14.90 5.85
C VAL A 108 7.65 14.94 7.37
N GLY A 109 8.74 14.87 8.13
CA GLY A 109 8.76 14.97 9.59
C GLY A 109 8.29 13.71 10.30
N ILE A 110 8.61 12.55 9.74
CA ILE A 110 8.35 11.23 10.35
C ILE A 110 9.67 10.71 10.93
N PRO A 111 9.68 10.29 12.21
CA PRO A 111 10.87 9.72 12.81
C PRO A 111 11.29 8.40 12.17
N ASP A 112 12.59 8.15 12.10
CA ASP A 112 13.17 6.89 11.61
C ASP A 112 12.63 5.67 12.39
N GLU A 113 12.30 5.84 13.67
CA GLU A 113 11.69 4.81 14.49
C GLU A 113 10.28 4.42 14.03
N ASP A 114 9.48 5.39 13.57
CA ASP A 114 8.15 5.14 13.02
C ASP A 114 8.27 4.40 11.67
N THR A 115 9.24 4.79 10.82
CA THR A 115 9.57 4.08 9.57
C THR A 115 10.01 2.64 9.84
N TRP A 116 10.89 2.43 10.81
CA TRP A 116 11.33 1.09 11.25
C TRP A 116 10.14 0.25 11.73
N ALA A 117 9.33 0.79 12.65
CA ALA A 117 8.20 0.08 13.23
C ALA A 117 7.15 -0.28 12.18
N TYR A 118 6.91 0.60 11.21
CA TYR A 118 6.03 0.32 10.09
C TYR A 118 6.57 -0.84 9.24
N GLY A 119 7.85 -0.79 8.86
CA GLY A 119 8.51 -1.87 8.11
C GLY A 119 8.47 -3.22 8.82
N GLU A 120 8.77 -3.26 10.12
CA GLU A 120 8.66 -4.50 10.92
C GLU A 120 7.22 -4.99 11.04
N GLY A 121 6.25 -4.06 11.12
CA GLY A 121 4.82 -4.38 11.08
C GLY A 121 4.44 -5.13 9.80
N LEU A 122 4.97 -4.71 8.63
CA LEU A 122 4.73 -5.38 7.35
C LEU A 122 5.38 -6.76 7.29
N VAL A 123 6.62 -6.90 7.77
CA VAL A 123 7.30 -8.21 7.87
C VAL A 123 6.47 -9.18 8.72
N ASN A 124 6.02 -8.73 9.88
CA ASN A 124 5.20 -9.54 10.78
C ASN A 124 3.85 -9.88 10.16
N MET A 125 3.20 -8.92 9.49
CA MET A 125 1.93 -9.13 8.80
C MET A 125 2.06 -10.18 7.68
N ALA A 126 3.13 -10.13 6.89
CA ALA A 126 3.41 -11.13 5.86
C ALA A 126 3.63 -12.53 6.45
N LYS A 127 4.38 -12.64 7.56
CA LYS A 127 4.59 -13.91 8.28
C LYS A 127 3.29 -14.48 8.84
N THR A 128 2.53 -13.67 9.57
CA THR A 128 1.26 -14.07 10.22
C THR A 128 0.24 -14.59 9.21
N HIS A 129 0.20 -14.01 8.00
CA HIS A 129 -0.72 -14.41 6.94
C HIS A 129 -0.12 -15.43 5.95
N GLY A 130 1.09 -15.93 6.21
CA GLY A 130 1.74 -16.94 5.37
C GLY A 130 2.02 -16.45 3.94
N LEU A 131 2.29 -15.15 3.76
CA LEU A 131 2.56 -14.54 2.45
C LEU A 131 4.02 -14.81 2.06
N LYS A 132 4.24 -15.86 1.27
CA LYS A 132 5.58 -16.38 0.96
C LYS A 132 6.24 -15.77 -0.27
N ASN A 133 5.49 -15.06 -1.10
CA ASN A 133 5.98 -14.49 -2.37
C ASN A 133 6.34 -13.00 -2.27
N LEU A 134 6.58 -12.51 -1.05
CA LEU A 134 6.91 -11.12 -0.77
C LEU A 134 8.26 -11.05 -0.04
N THR A 135 9.09 -10.11 -0.43
CA THR A 135 10.33 -9.75 0.26
C THR A 135 10.36 -8.25 0.47
N LEU A 136 10.52 -7.78 1.70
CA LEU A 136 10.81 -6.38 1.96
C LEU A 136 12.29 -6.13 1.69
N MET A 137 12.57 -5.09 0.92
CA MET A 137 13.90 -4.67 0.52
C MET A 137 14.07 -3.20 0.90
N ARG A 138 14.80 -2.94 1.98
CA ARG A 138 15.06 -1.58 2.48
C ARG A 138 16.23 -0.96 1.72
N VAL A 139 16.36 0.36 1.80
CA VAL A 139 17.49 1.10 1.21
C VAL A 139 18.84 0.49 1.58
N MET A 140 19.06 0.23 2.87
CA MET A 140 20.29 -0.38 3.38
C MET A 140 20.54 -1.81 2.87
N ASP A 141 19.50 -2.55 2.50
CA ASP A 141 19.64 -3.86 1.84
C ASP A 141 20.13 -3.68 0.39
N ILE A 142 19.59 -2.67 -0.31
CA ILE A 142 19.95 -2.34 -1.70
C ILE A 142 21.40 -1.87 -1.80
N LEU A 143 21.82 -1.03 -0.84
CA LEU A 143 23.19 -0.52 -0.71
C LEU A 143 24.17 -1.58 -0.15
N GLY A 144 23.67 -2.72 0.33
CA GLY A 144 24.50 -3.84 0.81
C GLY A 144 25.00 -3.71 2.25
N TYR A 145 24.57 -2.71 3.02
CA TYR A 145 24.98 -2.52 4.42
C TYR A 145 24.54 -3.65 5.37
N THR A 146 23.51 -4.40 4.98
CA THR A 146 22.94 -5.51 5.77
C THR A 146 23.42 -6.87 5.28
N ALA A 147 24.29 -6.94 4.28
CA ALA A 147 24.78 -8.20 3.74
C ALA A 147 25.42 -9.07 4.83
N GLY A 148 24.88 -10.28 5.04
CA GLY A 148 25.37 -11.22 6.05
C GLY A 148 25.01 -10.86 7.50
N ARG A 149 24.13 -9.88 7.73
CA ARG A 149 23.73 -9.42 9.07
C ARG A 149 22.22 -9.50 9.24
N THR A 150 21.78 -9.81 10.45
CA THR A 150 20.38 -9.58 10.83
C THR A 150 20.21 -8.10 11.08
N LEU A 151 19.26 -7.47 10.38
CA LEU A 151 18.92 -6.09 10.62
C LEU A 151 18.04 -5.98 11.87
N ASP A 152 18.53 -5.30 12.89
CA ASP A 152 17.77 -4.90 14.07
C ASP A 152 17.54 -3.37 14.08
N LYS A 153 16.80 -2.89 15.08
CA LYS A 153 16.44 -1.48 15.20
C LYS A 153 17.67 -0.58 15.37
N GLU A 154 18.65 -1.00 16.17
CA GLU A 154 19.83 -0.20 16.45
C GLU A 154 20.66 -0.03 15.18
N LEU A 155 20.90 -1.12 14.46
CA LEU A 155 21.60 -1.09 13.18
C LEU A 155 20.85 -0.24 12.15
N TYR A 156 19.52 -0.41 12.04
CA TYR A 156 18.70 0.41 11.15
C TYR A 156 18.90 1.91 11.40
N LEU A 157 18.72 2.35 12.66
CA LEU A 157 18.85 3.76 13.03
C LEU A 157 20.26 4.29 12.81
N SER A 158 21.29 3.48 13.07
CA SER A 158 22.68 3.86 12.83
C SER A 158 23.01 4.07 11.34
N LEU A 159 22.34 3.33 10.46
CA LEU A 159 22.55 3.37 9.01
C LEU A 159 21.65 4.38 8.29
N SER A 160 20.56 4.81 8.93
CA SER A 160 19.54 5.67 8.32
C SER A 160 20.12 6.89 7.62
N GLN A 161 20.89 7.70 8.34
CA GLN A 161 21.47 8.93 7.80
C GLN A 161 22.53 8.65 6.74
N VAL A 162 23.41 7.67 6.99
CA VAL A 162 24.47 7.24 6.05
C VAL A 162 23.86 6.84 4.70
N CYS A 163 22.79 6.06 4.73
CA CYS A 163 22.10 5.62 3.52
C CYS A 163 21.46 6.78 2.75
N ARG A 164 20.84 7.75 3.45
CA ARG A 164 20.28 8.95 2.78
C ARG A 164 21.36 9.76 2.09
N GLU A 165 22.47 9.99 2.78
CA GLU A 165 23.61 10.75 2.25
C GLU A 165 24.22 10.07 1.04
N GLU A 166 24.39 8.74 1.07
CA GLU A 166 24.93 7.97 -0.05
C GLU A 166 24.00 8.00 -1.27
N ILE A 167 22.68 7.86 -1.08
CA ILE A 167 21.72 7.97 -2.19
C ILE A 167 21.85 9.33 -2.87
N ILE A 168 21.87 10.41 -2.09
CA ILE A 168 21.96 11.77 -2.62
C ILE A 168 23.31 11.99 -3.31
N ALA A 169 24.41 11.56 -2.69
CA ALA A 169 25.75 11.73 -3.24
C ALA A 169 25.94 10.97 -4.56
N SER A 170 25.38 9.76 -4.66
CA SER A 170 25.58 8.86 -5.80
C SER A 170 24.57 9.07 -6.94
N TYR A 171 23.33 9.42 -6.60
CA TYR A 171 22.21 9.44 -7.56
C TYR A 171 21.44 10.76 -7.61
N GLY A 172 21.73 11.68 -6.69
CA GLY A 172 21.11 12.99 -6.56
C GLY A 172 21.07 13.78 -7.86
N ARG A 173 20.02 14.61 -7.98
CA ARG A 173 19.90 15.64 -9.00
C ARG A 173 19.78 17.00 -8.32
N SER A 174 20.21 18.05 -9.01
CA SER A 174 19.97 19.42 -8.59
C SER A 174 18.47 19.75 -8.69
N GLU A 175 18.04 20.77 -7.97
CA GLU A 175 16.66 21.25 -8.06
C GLU A 175 16.35 21.77 -9.48
N GLU A 176 17.31 22.42 -10.13
CA GLU A 176 17.21 22.92 -11.50
C GLU A 176 16.99 21.78 -12.50
N GLU A 177 17.73 20.69 -12.37
CA GLU A 177 17.58 19.50 -13.23
C GLU A 177 16.17 18.90 -13.07
N VAL A 178 15.70 18.72 -11.83
CA VAL A 178 14.35 18.20 -11.57
C VAL A 178 13.27 19.14 -12.12
N ARG A 179 13.46 20.45 -12.00
CA ARG A 179 12.56 21.45 -12.59
C ARG A 179 12.55 21.38 -14.11
N GLN A 180 13.68 21.10 -14.74
CA GLN A 180 13.76 20.93 -16.17
C GLN A 180 13.04 19.66 -16.62
N MET A 181 13.25 18.53 -15.93
CA MET A 181 12.53 17.29 -16.22
C MET A 181 11.00 17.44 -16.16
N MET A 182 10.48 18.17 -15.16
CA MET A 182 9.04 18.45 -15.08
C MET A 182 8.48 19.23 -16.27
N LYS A 183 9.33 19.97 -17.00
CA LYS A 183 8.92 20.67 -18.23
C LYS A 183 8.94 19.75 -19.46
N GLU A 184 9.84 18.76 -19.45
CA GLU A 184 10.12 17.89 -20.60
C GLU A 184 9.32 16.59 -20.57
N ASP A 185 9.00 16.06 -19.38
CA ASP A 185 8.30 14.80 -19.18
C ASP A 185 6.96 14.99 -18.43
N PRO A 186 5.82 14.78 -19.11
CA PRO A 186 4.49 14.84 -18.50
C PRO A 186 4.30 13.90 -17.30
N ASP A 187 4.92 12.71 -17.30
CA ASP A 187 4.77 11.73 -16.21
C ASP A 187 5.51 12.20 -14.93
N THR A 188 6.68 12.84 -15.10
CA THR A 188 7.39 13.52 -14.01
C THR A 188 6.55 14.67 -13.43
N LEU A 189 5.92 15.49 -14.28
CA LEU A 189 5.03 16.56 -13.83
C LEU A 189 3.81 16.02 -13.07
N LEU A 190 3.17 14.96 -13.58
CA LEU A 190 2.05 14.29 -12.91
C LEU A 190 2.45 13.79 -11.51
N THR A 191 3.67 13.26 -11.37
CA THR A 191 4.20 12.82 -10.08
C THR A 191 4.34 13.99 -9.11
N TYR A 192 4.94 15.10 -9.54
CA TYR A 192 5.02 16.32 -8.72
C TYR A 192 3.64 16.88 -8.33
N CYS A 193 2.69 16.92 -9.27
CA CYS A 193 1.31 17.33 -8.99
C CYS A 193 0.64 16.40 -7.97
N GLY A 194 0.89 15.09 -8.07
CA GLY A 194 0.49 14.12 -7.06
C GLY A 194 1.07 14.43 -5.68
N PHE A 195 2.38 14.75 -5.63
CA PHE A 195 3.09 15.13 -4.41
C PHE A 195 2.45 16.33 -3.74
N ILE A 196 2.17 17.40 -4.48
CA ILE A 196 1.47 18.57 -3.96
C ILE A 196 0.11 18.18 -3.36
N ARG A 197 -0.72 17.43 -4.10
CA ARG A 197 -2.07 17.08 -3.65
C ARG A 197 -2.08 16.28 -2.35
N PHE A 198 -1.17 15.32 -2.16
CA PHE A 198 -1.14 14.57 -0.91
C PHE A 198 -0.48 15.35 0.23
N LEU A 199 0.58 16.12 -0.04
CA LEU A 199 1.30 16.89 0.97
C LEU A 199 0.45 18.02 1.56
N GLU A 200 -0.45 18.61 0.77
CA GLU A 200 -1.41 19.60 1.27
C GLU A 200 -2.27 19.06 2.42
N GLY A 201 -2.61 17.77 2.38
CA GLY A 201 -3.30 17.09 3.48
C GLY A 201 -2.34 16.60 4.57
N ASP A 202 -1.24 15.95 4.18
CA ASP A 202 -0.32 15.29 5.13
C ASP A 202 0.35 16.30 6.07
N LEU A 203 0.84 17.42 5.55
CA LEU A 203 1.67 18.31 6.35
C LEU A 203 0.87 19.18 7.34
N LYS A 204 -0.46 19.16 7.29
CA LYS A 204 -1.34 20.07 8.05
C LYS A 204 -1.06 20.05 9.56
N TYR A 205 -0.74 18.88 10.10
CA TYR A 205 -0.43 18.67 11.53
C TYR A 205 1.00 18.15 11.76
N SER A 206 1.87 18.29 10.75
CA SER A 206 3.23 17.75 10.80
C SER A 206 4.19 18.62 11.61
N PRO A 207 5.27 18.03 12.16
CA PRO A 207 6.39 18.78 12.73
C PRO A 207 7.01 19.79 11.75
N VAL A 208 7.00 19.49 10.45
CA VAL A 208 7.53 20.37 9.38
C VAL A 208 6.77 21.70 9.34
N THR A 209 5.45 21.64 9.32
CA THR A 209 4.60 22.85 9.33
C THR A 209 4.77 23.64 10.63
N ALA A 210 4.85 22.94 11.76
CA ALA A 210 5.08 23.59 13.06
C ALA A 210 6.44 24.31 13.11
N ALA A 211 7.52 23.67 12.63
CA ALA A 211 8.87 24.22 12.63
C ALA A 211 9.01 25.45 11.72
N THR A 212 8.36 25.43 10.55
CA THR A 212 8.38 26.55 9.59
C THR A 212 7.51 27.75 10.00
N LYS A 213 6.73 27.64 11.09
CA LYS A 213 5.74 28.65 11.50
C LYS A 213 4.88 29.10 10.32
N ALA A 214 4.45 28.16 9.48
CA ALA A 214 3.60 28.42 8.33
C ALA A 214 2.16 28.74 8.79
N ILE A 215 1.99 29.91 9.40
CA ILE A 215 0.77 30.37 10.05
C ILE A 215 -0.27 30.83 9.01
N SER A 216 0.18 31.39 7.88
CA SER A 216 -0.70 31.78 6.78
C SER A 216 -0.81 30.70 5.69
N GLY A 217 -1.95 30.64 5.01
CA GLY A 217 -2.16 29.69 3.90
C GLY A 217 -1.14 29.81 2.77
N GLN A 218 -0.59 31.01 2.52
CA GLN A 218 0.46 31.21 1.51
C GLN A 218 1.80 30.60 1.96
N GLN A 219 2.18 30.80 3.22
CA GLN A 219 3.41 30.20 3.78
C GLN A 219 3.30 28.68 3.81
N TYR A 220 2.11 28.14 4.13
CA TYR A 220 1.85 26.72 4.10
C TYR A 220 2.05 26.13 2.70
N ARG A 221 1.42 26.73 1.68
CA ARG A 221 1.59 26.29 0.28
C ARG A 221 3.05 26.38 -0.20
N LYS A 222 3.80 27.40 0.25
CA LYS A 222 5.25 27.51 -0.04
C LYS A 222 6.04 26.37 0.59
N THR A 223 5.72 26.01 1.82
CA THR A 223 6.34 24.88 2.54
C THR A 223 6.03 23.55 1.85
N VAL A 224 4.77 23.30 1.50
CA VAL A 224 4.34 22.13 0.72
C VAL A 224 5.12 22.01 -0.59
N LYS A 225 5.24 23.11 -1.36
CA LYS A 225 6.01 23.12 -2.61
C LYS A 225 7.49 22.81 -2.40
N LYS A 226 8.10 23.34 -1.34
CA LYS A 226 9.51 23.06 -1.01
C LYS A 226 9.72 21.58 -0.68
N VAL A 227 8.85 21.00 0.15
CA VAL A 227 8.88 19.58 0.51
C VAL A 227 8.67 18.71 -0.74
N ALA A 228 7.70 19.06 -1.60
CA ALA A 228 7.44 18.32 -2.84
C ALA A 228 8.67 18.27 -3.77
N ILE A 229 9.41 19.37 -3.91
CA ILE A 229 10.64 19.40 -4.71
C ILE A 229 11.72 18.49 -4.12
N GLN A 230 11.90 18.50 -2.79
CA GLN A 230 12.84 17.60 -2.13
C GLN A 230 12.44 16.13 -2.33
N MET A 231 11.15 15.81 -2.23
CA MET A 231 10.66 14.48 -2.55
C MET A 231 10.92 14.09 -4.01
N MET A 232 10.78 15.01 -4.98
CA MET A 232 11.10 14.71 -6.38
C MET A 232 12.58 14.35 -6.57
N ILE A 233 13.50 15.14 -6.01
CA ILE A 233 14.95 14.85 -6.06
C ILE A 233 15.22 13.45 -5.51
N ARG A 234 14.63 13.13 -4.36
CA ARG A 234 14.82 11.86 -3.67
C ARG A 234 14.17 10.67 -4.39
N ALA A 235 13.00 10.85 -5.00
CA ALA A 235 12.30 9.82 -5.75
C ALA A 235 13.06 9.44 -7.03
N GLU A 236 13.64 10.43 -7.71
CA GLU A 236 14.52 10.21 -8.86
C GLU A 236 15.82 9.51 -8.45
N SER A 237 16.41 9.93 -7.32
CA SER A 237 17.62 9.29 -6.78
C SER A 237 17.36 7.82 -6.44
N PHE A 238 16.24 7.53 -5.77
CA PHE A 238 15.84 6.17 -5.46
C PHE A 238 15.53 5.34 -6.71
N THR A 239 14.89 5.95 -7.72
CA THR A 239 14.65 5.29 -9.01
C THR A 239 15.96 4.86 -9.68
N LYS A 240 16.99 5.73 -9.70
CA LYS A 240 18.31 5.39 -10.25
C LYS A 240 19.05 4.33 -9.44
N LEU A 241 18.94 4.36 -8.11
CA LEU A 241 19.48 3.32 -7.23
C LEU A 241 18.89 1.95 -7.64
N LEU A 242 17.57 1.85 -7.76
CA LEU A 242 16.90 0.62 -8.16
C LEU A 242 17.27 0.16 -9.57
N GLN A 243 17.41 1.09 -10.52
CA GLN A 243 17.85 0.77 -11.88
C GLN A 243 19.29 0.21 -11.90
N THR A 244 20.15 0.69 -11.01
CA THR A 244 21.55 0.28 -10.90
C THR A 244 21.68 -1.10 -10.23
N HIS A 245 21.00 -1.31 -9.11
CA HIS A 245 21.16 -2.51 -8.29
C HIS A 245 20.18 -3.64 -8.65
N CYS A 246 19.04 -3.31 -9.27
CA CYS A 246 18.00 -4.27 -9.67
C CYS A 246 17.65 -4.17 -11.17
N PRO A 247 18.62 -4.13 -12.10
CA PRO A 247 18.37 -3.84 -13.52
C PRO A 247 17.43 -4.86 -14.18
N ASP A 248 17.50 -6.12 -13.76
CA ASP A 248 16.72 -7.23 -14.32
C ASP A 248 15.30 -7.32 -13.74
N TYR A 249 14.96 -6.53 -12.72
CA TYR A 249 13.67 -6.65 -12.05
C TYR A 249 12.60 -5.94 -12.88
N VAL A 250 11.42 -6.54 -12.90
CA VAL A 250 10.23 -5.97 -13.54
C VAL A 250 9.63 -4.94 -12.59
N ARG A 251 9.66 -3.66 -12.97
CA ARG A 251 9.22 -2.56 -12.10
C ARG A 251 7.69 -2.37 -12.14
N LEU A 252 7.05 -2.56 -11.01
CA LEU A 252 5.65 -2.22 -10.77
C LEU A 252 5.53 -0.77 -10.26
N SER A 253 4.34 -0.19 -10.34
CA SER A 253 4.05 1.15 -9.83
C SER A 253 2.72 1.18 -9.08
N ILE A 254 2.63 1.94 -7.99
CA ILE A 254 1.36 2.27 -7.32
C ILE A 254 0.77 3.61 -7.78
N HIS A 255 1.54 4.40 -8.53
CA HIS A 255 1.05 5.66 -9.08
C HIS A 255 0.23 5.42 -10.33
N SER A 256 -0.78 6.25 -10.53
CA SER A 256 -1.52 6.34 -11.78
C SER A 256 -0.59 6.60 -12.96
N SER A 257 -0.90 6.02 -14.11
CA SER A 257 -0.13 6.14 -15.34
C SER A 257 -1.05 6.11 -16.55
N THR A 258 -0.56 6.70 -17.64
CA THR A 258 -1.03 6.51 -19.01
C THR A 258 -0.75 5.11 -19.55
N GLY A 259 0.03 4.27 -18.84
CA GLY A 259 0.32 2.88 -19.21
C GLY A 259 1.45 2.72 -20.22
N THR A 260 2.11 3.80 -20.66
CA THR A 260 3.16 3.78 -21.70
C THR A 260 4.49 3.23 -21.21
N VAL A 261 4.89 3.54 -19.97
CA VAL A 261 6.22 3.20 -19.41
C VAL A 261 6.17 2.36 -18.13
N LYS A 262 5.01 2.29 -17.48
CA LYS A 262 4.82 1.60 -16.19
C LYS A 262 3.47 0.90 -16.12
N LEU A 263 3.43 -0.22 -15.40
CA LEU A 263 2.19 -0.88 -15.01
C LEU A 263 1.75 -0.36 -13.64
N SER A 264 0.64 0.38 -13.62
CA SER A 264 0.01 0.87 -12.40
C SER A 264 -0.81 -0.24 -11.75
N VAL A 265 -0.37 -0.74 -10.60
CA VAL A 265 -1.01 -1.83 -9.84
C VAL A 265 -1.72 -1.24 -8.62
N PRO A 266 -3.05 -1.02 -8.68
CA PRO A 266 -3.82 -0.66 -7.49
C PRO A 266 -3.71 -1.77 -6.44
N LEU A 267 -3.39 -1.37 -5.21
CA LEU A 267 -3.17 -2.29 -4.09
C LEU A 267 -4.47 -2.72 -3.39
N ILE A 268 -5.51 -1.89 -3.48
CA ILE A 268 -6.84 -2.19 -2.94
C ILE A 268 -7.85 -1.99 -4.08
N THR A 269 -8.63 -3.01 -4.38
CA THR A 269 -9.68 -2.92 -5.40
C THR A 269 -10.93 -2.27 -4.81
N GLN A 270 -11.43 -1.23 -5.47
CA GLN A 270 -12.65 -0.55 -5.07
C GLN A 270 -13.82 -0.92 -5.99
N ALA A 271 -15.01 -1.11 -5.43
CA ALA A 271 -16.21 -1.44 -6.21
C ALA A 271 -16.58 -0.38 -7.25
N SER A 272 -16.29 0.90 -6.97
CA SER A 272 -16.52 2.03 -7.89
C SER A 272 -15.65 2.00 -9.15
N GLY A 273 -14.61 1.17 -9.19
CA GLY A 273 -13.57 1.24 -10.22
C GLY A 273 -12.67 2.47 -10.13
N SER A 274 -12.82 3.34 -9.13
CA SER A 274 -11.93 4.49 -8.94
C SER A 274 -10.53 4.04 -8.54
N PHE A 275 -9.50 4.77 -9.01
CA PHE A 275 -8.12 4.49 -8.60
C PHE A 275 -7.97 4.74 -7.08
N PRO A 276 -7.54 3.74 -6.30
CA PRO A 276 -7.48 3.84 -4.85
C PRO A 276 -6.38 4.77 -4.36
N LYS A 277 -6.59 5.33 -3.17
CA LYS A 277 -5.50 5.91 -2.39
C LYS A 277 -4.60 4.77 -1.90
N SER A 278 -3.32 5.03 -1.72
CA SER A 278 -2.45 4.03 -1.11
C SER A 278 -2.86 3.77 0.36
N PRO A 279 -2.65 2.53 0.88
CA PRO A 279 -2.97 2.19 2.27
C PRO A 279 -2.34 3.12 3.30
N TRP A 280 -1.14 3.62 3.02
CA TRP A 280 -0.42 4.50 3.93
C TRP A 280 -0.88 5.96 3.91
N HIS A 281 -1.64 6.39 2.91
CA HIS A 281 -2.24 7.73 2.85
C HIS A 281 -3.76 7.72 3.13
N SER A 282 -4.31 6.60 3.57
CA SER A 282 -5.74 6.43 3.80
C SER A 282 -6.04 5.46 4.94
N SER A 283 -7.31 5.38 5.30
CA SER A 283 -7.88 4.31 6.11
C SER A 283 -8.75 3.43 5.22
N LEU A 284 -8.95 2.18 5.61
CA LEU A 284 -9.91 1.31 4.93
C LEU A 284 -11.30 1.49 5.54
N ALA A 285 -12.32 1.62 4.68
CA ALA A 285 -13.73 1.46 5.02
C ALA A 285 -14.27 0.15 4.42
N VAL A 286 -15.09 -0.57 5.20
CA VAL A 286 -15.75 -1.82 4.82
C VAL A 286 -17.26 -1.59 4.86
N GLY A 287 -17.90 -1.74 3.70
CA GLY A 287 -19.36 -1.61 3.56
C GLY A 287 -20.11 -2.87 3.99
N VAL A 288 -21.40 -2.74 4.26
CA VAL A 288 -22.31 -3.88 4.54
C VAL A 288 -22.37 -4.85 3.35
N ASP A 289 -22.22 -4.31 2.15
CA ASP A 289 -22.12 -5.08 0.91
C ASP A 289 -20.81 -5.87 0.77
N GLY A 290 -19.85 -5.69 1.69
CA GLY A 290 -18.53 -6.31 1.64
C GLY A 290 -17.50 -5.58 0.79
N SER A 291 -17.88 -4.44 0.21
CA SER A 291 -16.97 -3.63 -0.59
C SER A 291 -15.91 -2.97 0.28
N TYR A 292 -14.74 -2.74 -0.32
CA TYR A 292 -13.63 -2.03 0.30
C TYR A 292 -13.43 -0.67 -0.34
N GLN A 293 -13.25 0.36 0.49
CA GLN A 293 -13.02 1.73 0.04
C GLN A 293 -11.83 2.35 0.78
N THR A 294 -10.94 2.99 0.03
CA THR A 294 -9.86 3.80 0.63
C THR A 294 -10.37 5.21 0.90
N VAL A 295 -10.46 5.58 2.17
CA VAL A 295 -11.07 6.85 2.63
C VAL A 295 -10.08 7.63 3.49
N HIS A 296 -10.32 8.92 3.72
CA HIS A 296 -9.67 9.59 4.84
C HIS A 296 -10.51 9.37 6.10
N ALA A 297 -9.85 9.08 7.23
CA ALA A 297 -10.54 8.81 8.50
C ALA A 297 -11.62 9.83 8.86
N LYS A 298 -11.34 11.14 8.65
CA LYS A 298 -12.31 12.21 8.95
C LYS A 298 -13.63 12.10 8.17
N ASP A 299 -13.62 11.50 6.98
CA ASP A 299 -14.78 11.48 6.09
C ASP A 299 -15.81 10.42 6.52
N VAL A 300 -15.42 9.50 7.41
CA VAL A 300 -16.24 8.33 7.78
C VAL A 300 -16.49 8.17 9.28
N ARG A 301 -15.87 8.99 10.14
CA ARG A 301 -16.00 8.89 11.61
C ARG A 301 -17.44 8.88 12.13
N GLU A 302 -18.31 9.65 11.50
CA GLU A 302 -19.70 9.76 11.93
C GLU A 302 -20.56 8.60 11.43
N THR A 303 -20.21 8.03 10.27
CA THR A 303 -21.01 7.02 9.57
C THR A 303 -20.51 5.58 9.77
N HIS A 304 -19.32 5.41 10.32
CA HIS A 304 -18.67 4.11 10.51
C HIS A 304 -18.17 3.94 11.94
N ASP A 305 -18.11 2.68 12.39
CA ASP A 305 -17.45 2.29 13.64
C ASP A 305 -15.98 1.97 13.37
N LEU A 306 -15.08 2.47 14.21
CA LEU A 306 -13.67 2.12 14.15
C LEU A 306 -13.44 0.74 14.80
N VAL A 307 -13.16 -0.27 13.99
CA VAL A 307 -12.87 -1.62 14.45
C VAL A 307 -11.39 -1.72 14.83
N SER A 308 -11.13 -2.27 16.03
CA SER A 308 -9.78 -2.47 16.56
C SER A 308 -9.49 -3.96 16.76
N THR A 309 -8.26 -4.38 16.50
CA THR A 309 -7.74 -5.72 16.79
C THR A 309 -6.61 -5.61 17.80
N ASN A 310 -6.68 -6.36 18.90
CA ASN A 310 -5.70 -6.30 19.99
C ASN A 310 -5.42 -4.87 20.49
N GLY A 311 -6.47 -4.05 20.60
CA GLY A 311 -6.37 -2.65 21.03
C GLY A 311 -5.81 -1.67 19.99
N SER A 312 -5.41 -2.14 18.81
CA SER A 312 -4.93 -1.27 17.72
C SER A 312 -6.04 -1.04 16.68
N PRO A 313 -6.26 0.20 16.22
CA PRO A 313 -7.28 0.49 15.22
C PRO A 313 -6.91 -0.12 13.86
N CYS A 314 -7.86 -0.79 13.20
CA CYS A 314 -7.59 -1.56 11.98
C CYS A 314 -8.33 -1.04 10.74
N TYR A 315 -9.62 -0.74 10.83
CA TYR A 315 -10.43 -0.23 9.72
C TYR A 315 -11.74 0.36 10.22
N PHE A 316 -12.43 1.10 9.36
CA PHE A 316 -13.78 1.60 9.59
C PHE A 316 -14.81 0.63 9.01
N ARG A 317 -15.85 0.29 9.77
CA ARG A 317 -16.97 -0.55 9.33
C ARG A 317 -18.24 0.28 9.27
N GLU A 318 -18.95 0.26 8.15
CA GLU A 318 -20.21 1.00 7.98
C GLU A 318 -21.20 0.66 9.10
N LYS A 319 -21.80 1.67 9.73
CA LYS A 319 -22.79 1.45 10.81
C LYS A 319 -24.04 0.77 10.26
N SER A 320 -24.41 -0.35 10.84
CA SER A 320 -25.53 -1.15 10.35
C SER A 320 -25.91 -2.25 11.35
N GLU A 321 -27.22 -2.48 11.52
CA GLU A 321 -27.80 -3.54 12.35
C GLU A 321 -27.43 -4.95 11.85
N GLN A 322 -27.03 -5.07 10.58
CA GLN A 322 -26.63 -6.34 9.96
C GLN A 322 -25.32 -6.89 10.55
N TRP A 323 -24.51 -6.04 11.22
CA TRP A 323 -23.30 -6.47 11.91
C TRP A 323 -23.53 -6.94 13.34
N ASP A 324 -24.62 -6.50 13.97
CA ASP A 324 -24.92 -6.82 15.35
C ASP A 324 -25.58 -8.21 15.42
N PHE A 325 -24.93 -9.18 16.05
CA PHE A 325 -25.51 -10.51 16.31
C PHE A 325 -26.19 -10.61 17.68
N GLY A 326 -26.27 -9.50 18.44
CA GLY A 326 -26.78 -9.45 19.81
C GLY A 326 -25.93 -10.23 20.81
N ASP A 327 -24.64 -10.40 20.50
CA ASP A 327 -23.74 -11.33 21.18
C ASP A 327 -22.28 -10.93 20.94
N ASP A 328 -21.64 -10.36 21.97
CA ASP A 328 -20.26 -9.85 21.91
C ASP A 328 -19.21 -10.95 21.69
N ASP A 329 -19.60 -12.23 21.83
CA ASP A 329 -18.73 -13.36 21.49
C ASP A 329 -18.74 -13.69 19.99
N ILE A 330 -19.50 -12.98 19.15
CA ILE A 330 -19.54 -13.17 17.70
C ILE A 330 -18.94 -11.95 17.00
N VAL A 331 -17.99 -12.19 16.10
CA VAL A 331 -17.39 -11.14 15.26
C VAL A 331 -17.60 -11.42 13.79
N CYS A 332 -17.84 -10.34 13.04
CA CYS A 332 -17.76 -10.30 11.59
C CYS A 332 -16.40 -9.72 11.19
N GLU A 333 -15.50 -10.58 10.72
CA GLU A 333 -14.13 -10.24 10.35
C GLU A 333 -13.98 -10.23 8.81
N PRO A 334 -13.65 -9.08 8.19
CA PRO A 334 -13.37 -9.03 6.76
C PRO A 334 -12.03 -9.71 6.43
N ARG A 335 -11.97 -10.39 5.29
CA ARG A 335 -10.80 -11.11 4.79
C ARG A 335 -10.61 -10.91 3.29
N TYR A 336 -9.35 -10.93 2.87
CA TYR A 336 -9.01 -10.91 1.46
C TYR A 336 -9.43 -12.22 0.75
N PRO A 337 -10.02 -12.18 -0.46
CA PRO A 337 -10.62 -11.02 -1.12
C PRO A 337 -12.10 -10.86 -0.75
N ASN A 338 -12.50 -9.67 -0.24
CA ASN A 338 -13.88 -9.26 0.01
C ASN A 338 -14.77 -10.32 0.68
N GLN A 339 -14.22 -11.18 1.52
CA GLN A 339 -14.96 -12.17 2.29
C GLN A 339 -15.28 -11.59 3.66
N THR A 340 -16.42 -11.94 4.25
CA THR A 340 -16.66 -11.74 5.68
C THR A 340 -16.76 -13.09 6.38
N VAL A 341 -15.95 -13.28 7.42
CA VAL A 341 -15.96 -14.45 8.28
C VAL A 341 -16.72 -14.12 9.56
N VAL A 342 -17.82 -14.81 9.78
CA VAL A 342 -18.56 -14.79 11.05
C VAL A 342 -18.02 -15.92 11.93
N ARG A 343 -17.49 -15.60 13.10
CA ARG A 343 -16.88 -16.61 14.00
C ARG A 343 -17.00 -16.20 15.46
N PRO A 344 -16.85 -17.16 16.39
CA PRO A 344 -16.59 -16.83 17.78
C PRO A 344 -15.32 -15.97 17.93
N VAL A 345 -15.37 -14.96 18.79
CA VAL A 345 -14.23 -14.08 19.09
C VAL A 345 -13.12 -14.85 19.81
N ARG A 346 -13.52 -15.66 20.79
CA ARG A 346 -12.63 -16.34 21.74
C ARG A 346 -12.33 -17.78 21.31
N MET A 347 -11.09 -18.20 21.51
CA MET A 347 -10.60 -19.51 21.07
C MET A 347 -11.31 -20.67 21.79
N GLU A 348 -11.65 -20.51 23.07
CA GLU A 348 -12.34 -21.51 23.88
C GLU A 348 -13.79 -21.78 23.44
N LEU A 349 -14.37 -20.89 22.62
CA LEU A 349 -15.73 -21.03 22.11
C LEU A 349 -15.78 -21.77 20.76
N LEU A 350 -14.62 -21.98 20.13
CA LEU A 350 -14.54 -22.64 18.83
C LEU A 350 -15.03 -24.09 18.92
N GLY A 351 -16.00 -24.44 18.07
CA GLY A 351 -16.63 -25.76 18.06
C GLY A 351 -17.59 -26.03 19.24
N VAL A 352 -17.76 -25.05 20.14
CA VAL A 352 -18.64 -25.15 21.33
C VAL A 352 -19.86 -24.24 21.20
N LYS A 353 -19.67 -23.00 20.72
CA LYS A 353 -20.77 -22.04 20.55
C LYS A 353 -21.62 -22.38 19.33
N SER A 354 -22.94 -22.41 19.48
CA SER A 354 -23.89 -22.52 18.37
C SER A 354 -24.56 -21.18 18.10
N LEU A 355 -25.01 -20.97 16.86
CA LEU A 355 -25.85 -19.82 16.51
C LEU A 355 -27.31 -20.11 16.87
N SER A 356 -27.97 -19.19 17.57
CA SER A 356 -29.41 -19.24 17.80
C SER A 356 -30.22 -19.08 16.51
N ALA A 357 -31.50 -19.42 16.52
CA ALA A 357 -32.39 -19.22 15.36
C ALA A 357 -32.47 -17.75 14.91
N SER A 358 -32.38 -16.79 15.86
CA SER A 358 -32.33 -15.37 15.55
C SER A 358 -31.01 -14.99 14.85
N GLN A 359 -29.89 -15.48 15.37
CA GLN A 359 -28.56 -15.25 14.78
C GLN A 359 -28.41 -15.90 13.39
N LEU A 360 -29.03 -17.06 13.15
CA LEU A 360 -29.10 -17.68 11.83
C LEU A 360 -29.87 -16.82 10.82
N LYS A 361 -30.98 -16.19 11.24
CA LYS A 361 -31.70 -15.20 10.41
C LYS A 361 -30.85 -13.98 10.11
N LYS A 362 -30.13 -13.44 11.12
CA LYS A 362 -29.18 -12.33 10.94
C LYS A 362 -28.05 -12.70 9.96
N LEU A 363 -27.48 -13.90 10.10
CA LEU A 363 -26.47 -14.42 9.16
C LEU A 363 -27.01 -14.52 7.73
N ALA A 364 -28.24 -14.98 7.54
CA ALA A 364 -28.88 -15.04 6.22
C ALA A 364 -29.11 -13.64 5.62
N ALA A 365 -29.53 -12.67 6.45
CA ALA A 365 -29.69 -11.29 6.02
C ALA A 365 -28.35 -10.64 5.63
N LEU A 366 -27.29 -10.85 6.43
CA LEU A 366 -25.94 -10.38 6.10
C LEU A 366 -25.44 -11.03 4.80
N LYS A 367 -25.63 -12.34 4.61
CA LYS A 367 -25.32 -13.05 3.35
C LYS A 367 -26.05 -12.43 2.14
N ALA A 368 -27.30 -12.00 2.31
CA ALA A 368 -28.07 -11.39 1.23
C ALA A 368 -27.61 -9.95 0.91
N ALA A 369 -27.20 -9.18 1.92
CA ALA A 369 -26.72 -7.82 1.75
C ALA A 369 -25.28 -7.76 1.20
N HIS A 370 -24.45 -8.74 1.55
CA HIS A 370 -23.02 -8.76 1.26
C HIS A 370 -22.73 -9.31 -0.16
N THR A 371 -22.83 -8.43 -1.15
CA THR A 371 -22.76 -8.78 -2.58
C THR A 371 -21.36 -8.80 -3.18
N ALA A 372 -20.37 -8.16 -2.55
CA ALA A 372 -18.99 -8.05 -3.05
C ALA A 372 -18.15 -9.32 -2.84
N GLY A 373 -18.66 -10.29 -2.07
CA GLY A 373 -17.99 -11.57 -1.83
C GLY A 373 -18.76 -12.43 -0.83
N PRO A 374 -18.23 -13.62 -0.47
CA PRO A 374 -18.97 -14.56 0.37
C PRO A 374 -18.96 -14.16 1.84
N VAL A 375 -20.06 -14.47 2.54
CA VAL A 375 -20.10 -14.49 4.01
C VAL A 375 -20.10 -15.94 4.48
N VAL A 376 -19.10 -16.31 5.29
CA VAL A 376 -18.91 -17.68 5.77
C VAL A 376 -18.94 -17.70 7.30
N ALA A 377 -19.74 -18.60 7.87
CA ALA A 377 -19.72 -18.85 9.31
C ALA A 377 -18.79 -20.04 9.60
N ILE A 378 -17.80 -19.85 10.45
CA ILE A 378 -16.83 -20.88 10.83
C ILE A 378 -16.63 -20.94 12.34
N GLY A 379 -16.19 -22.09 12.84
CA GLY A 379 -15.84 -22.24 14.26
C GLY A 379 -17.04 -22.34 15.20
N PHE A 380 -18.27 -22.46 14.69
CA PHE A 380 -19.44 -22.79 15.51
C PHE A 380 -19.60 -24.30 15.65
N ALA A 381 -20.25 -24.75 16.71
CA ALA A 381 -20.70 -26.13 16.86
C ALA A 381 -21.72 -26.47 15.75
N SER A 382 -21.68 -27.73 15.30
CA SER A 382 -22.53 -28.26 14.22
C SER A 382 -24.00 -28.37 14.61
#